data_AF-A0A7S0EUN0-F1
#
_entry.id   AF-A0A7S0EUN0-F1
#
_cell.length_a   1.000
_cell.length_b   1.000
_cell.length_c   1.000
_cell.angle_alpha   90.00
_cell.angle_beta   90.00
_cell.angle_gamma   90.00
#
_symmetry.space_group_name_H-M   'P 1'
#
loop_
_entity.id
_entity.type
_entity.pdbx_description
1 polymer ?
#
loop_
_entity_poly.entity_id
_entity_poly.type
_entity_poly.pdbx_seq_one_letter_code
_entity_poly.pdbx_strand_id
1 'polypeptide(L)'
;MDDSFFSNKRDSLNDESSVSKVRMIDVVSKSGDDDVQHAQKKRKADQGPEMSSLEVYRKFAGQEAILCPFEVLDGPHAFTVLSLGAVLADIPGYHNYEHIYPIGYKGLRCFPSMENPRQLGHFSFEIRYGGFSPQGGPSFVVRQCGVNEEMQGSSPDEAWQKVVERLRSGGYPWKRGVNGHALFGLTSATIAKEIEKLPGATGCKQYKSSTPVQLPTLLWSNQLPLVANRLGDSTGDAESEGRISGRELMKQEIIKQKMIQERKKVEAKEWLRMERVKQKAEFEMQKEEIRLELERHRQDEKKRRLWQKTIEKYQHRLVMIDDLELIRIQKKLGFSPNGENVDLNV
;
A
#
# COMPACT_ATOMS: atom_id res chain seq x y z
N MET A 1 -16.79 50.26 43.04
CA MET A 1 -17.23 48.93 43.52
C MET A 1 -15.94 48.16 43.61
N ASP A 2 -15.33 48.27 44.78
CA ASP A 2 -13.88 48.29 44.92
C ASP A 2 -13.34 46.97 45.47
N ASP A 3 -12.10 46.74 45.08
CA ASP A 3 -11.19 45.67 45.46
C ASP A 3 -11.09 45.41 46.98
N SER A 4 -10.86 44.15 47.34
CA SER A 4 -10.17 43.78 48.58
C SER A 4 -9.61 42.35 48.46
N PHE A 5 -8.27 42.20 48.39
CA PHE A 5 -7.34 41.96 49.51
C PHE A 5 -7.26 40.47 49.93
N PHE A 6 -6.15 39.84 50.29
CA PHE A 6 -4.84 40.30 50.78
C PHE A 6 -3.77 39.22 50.53
N SER A 7 -2.53 39.63 50.33
CA SER A 7 -1.34 38.78 50.36
C SER A 7 -0.72 38.68 51.78
N ASN A 8 0.00 37.58 52.00
CA ASN A 8 1.32 37.48 52.67
C ASN A 8 1.47 37.46 54.21
N LYS A 9 2.17 36.38 54.64
CA LYS A 9 3.43 36.33 55.43
C LYS A 9 3.42 36.44 56.98
N ARG A 10 4.07 35.42 57.55
CA ARG A 10 5.25 35.45 58.47
C ARG A 10 5.06 35.12 59.96
N ASP A 11 5.70 34.01 60.34
CA ASP A 11 6.57 33.69 61.49
C ASP A 11 6.21 34.12 62.93
N SER A 12 6.25 33.14 63.85
CA SER A 12 7.08 33.21 65.08
C SER A 12 7.16 31.87 65.82
N LEU A 13 8.37 31.62 66.31
CA LEU A 13 8.87 30.49 67.12
C LEU A 13 8.60 30.69 68.63
N ASN A 14 8.58 29.58 69.38
CA ASN A 14 9.24 29.33 70.70
C ASN A 14 8.83 27.92 71.19
N ASP A 15 9.74 26.94 71.34
CA ASP A 15 10.54 26.57 72.55
C ASP A 15 9.67 26.10 73.75
N GLU A 16 9.93 25.03 74.52
CA GLU A 16 11.13 24.22 74.78
C GLU A 16 10.77 22.93 75.61
N SER A 17 11.74 21.99 75.70
CA SER A 17 11.97 20.94 76.74
C SER A 17 11.29 19.54 76.59
N SER A 18 12.05 18.47 76.28
CA SER A 18 12.81 17.52 77.16
C SER A 18 11.94 16.38 77.69
N VAL A 19 12.22 15.07 77.52
CA VAL A 19 13.30 14.29 78.15
C VAL A 19 13.50 12.90 77.47
N SER A 20 14.77 12.50 77.43
CA SER A 20 15.47 11.26 77.09
C SER A 20 15.02 9.89 77.63
N LYS A 21 15.22 8.82 76.84
CA LYS A 21 15.66 7.45 77.25
C LYS A 21 16.14 6.67 75.99
N VAL A 22 17.45 6.52 75.73
CA VAL A 22 18.37 5.41 76.17
C VAL A 22 17.89 4.05 75.63
N ARG A 23 18.60 3.26 74.80
CA ARG A 23 19.98 2.73 74.90
C ARG A 23 20.48 2.06 73.60
N MET A 24 21.81 1.94 73.48
CA MET A 24 22.60 1.40 72.37
C MET A 24 22.70 -0.13 72.31
N ILE A 25 22.73 -0.64 71.06
CA ILE A 25 23.66 -1.57 70.38
C ILE A 25 24.29 -2.72 71.20
N ASP A 26 24.11 -3.97 70.73
CA ASP A 26 25.22 -4.91 70.56
C ASP A 26 24.98 -5.97 69.47
N VAL A 27 26.08 -6.31 68.81
CA VAL A 27 26.27 -7.08 67.57
C VAL A 27 26.49 -8.57 67.86
N VAL A 28 25.90 -9.49 67.09
CA VAL A 28 26.56 -10.76 66.68
C VAL A 28 26.01 -11.24 65.33
N SER A 29 26.94 -11.51 64.43
CA SER A 29 26.85 -11.88 63.01
C SER A 29 26.27 -13.27 62.70
N LYS A 30 25.69 -13.45 61.51
CA LYS A 30 25.88 -14.64 60.62
C LYS A 30 25.24 -14.44 59.23
N SER A 31 26.12 -14.21 58.25
CA SER A 31 26.17 -14.79 56.88
C SER A 31 24.89 -15.21 56.13
N GLY A 32 24.76 -14.77 54.87
CA GLY A 32 24.07 -15.54 53.82
C GLY A 32 23.57 -14.73 52.63
N ASP A 33 24.45 -14.48 51.65
CA ASP A 33 24.23 -13.76 50.38
C ASP A 33 23.43 -14.53 49.31
N ASP A 34 22.36 -15.28 49.66
CA ASP A 34 21.77 -16.26 48.73
C ASP A 34 20.35 -15.95 48.19
N ASP A 35 19.65 -14.91 48.67
CA ASP A 35 18.21 -14.74 48.34
C ASP A 35 17.88 -13.77 47.17
N VAL A 36 18.87 -13.13 46.55
CA VAL A 36 18.61 -12.22 45.41
C VAL A 36 18.66 -12.93 44.04
N GLN A 37 19.24 -14.13 43.95
CA GLN A 37 19.38 -14.84 42.67
C GLN A 37 18.16 -15.70 42.27
N HIS A 38 17.24 -16.02 43.19
CA HIS A 38 16.08 -16.84 42.88
C HIS A 38 14.85 -16.06 42.39
N ALA A 39 14.77 -14.75 42.62
CA ALA A 39 13.69 -13.90 42.10
C ALA A 39 13.90 -13.44 40.65
N GLN A 40 15.15 -13.40 40.17
CA GLN A 40 15.47 -13.05 38.77
C GLN A 40 15.39 -14.24 37.81
N LYS A 41 15.38 -15.48 38.30
CA LYS A 41 15.32 -16.69 37.47
C LYS A 41 13.89 -17.08 37.03
N LYS A 42 12.85 -16.46 37.62
CA LYS A 42 11.43 -16.74 37.30
C LYS A 42 10.75 -15.70 36.40
N ARG A 43 11.50 -14.72 35.89
CA ARG A 43 11.03 -13.73 34.87
C ARG A 43 11.52 -14.02 33.45
N LYS A 44 12.28 -15.10 33.24
CA LYS A 44 12.81 -15.50 31.91
C LYS A 44 11.91 -16.47 31.14
N ALA A 45 10.69 -16.72 31.59
CA ALA A 45 9.78 -17.72 30.99
C ALA A 45 8.70 -17.13 30.07
N ASP A 46 8.69 -15.81 29.84
CA ASP A 46 7.66 -15.15 29.01
C ASP A 46 8.23 -14.48 27.73
N GLN A 47 9.53 -14.69 27.44
CA GLN A 47 10.12 -14.32 26.16
C GLN A 47 9.83 -15.41 25.12
N GLY A 48 8.58 -15.47 24.67
CA GLY A 48 8.19 -16.05 23.38
C GLY A 48 8.77 -15.24 22.20
N PRO A 49 8.46 -15.57 20.93
CA PRO A 49 9.32 -15.57 19.73
C PRO A 49 9.83 -14.20 19.21
N GLU A 50 10.36 -13.36 20.10
CA GLU A 50 10.76 -11.97 19.84
C GLU A 50 11.99 -11.88 18.93
N MET A 51 12.99 -12.74 19.14
CA MET A 51 14.23 -12.77 18.35
C MET A 51 14.06 -13.39 16.95
N SER A 52 13.22 -14.43 16.82
CA SER A 52 13.16 -15.25 15.61
C SER A 52 12.65 -14.48 14.39
N SER A 53 11.73 -13.52 14.56
CA SER A 53 11.11 -12.81 13.43
C SER A 53 11.95 -11.63 12.91
N LEU A 54 12.73 -10.98 13.78
CA LEU A 54 13.73 -9.98 13.37
C LEU A 54 14.96 -10.63 12.75
N GLU A 55 15.35 -11.82 13.22
CA GLU A 55 16.34 -12.68 12.56
C GLU A 55 15.87 -13.12 11.16
N VAL A 56 14.59 -13.48 11.02
CA VAL A 56 13.95 -13.74 9.72
C VAL A 56 14.06 -12.51 8.81
N TYR A 57 13.73 -11.31 9.29
CA TYR A 57 13.92 -10.08 8.51
C TYR A 57 15.38 -9.87 8.08
N ARG A 58 16.36 -10.01 8.99
CA ARG A 58 17.80 -9.91 8.65
C ARG A 58 18.24 -10.99 7.66
N LYS A 59 17.67 -12.19 7.74
CA LYS A 59 18.00 -13.33 6.89
C LYS A 59 17.45 -13.19 5.47
N PHE A 60 16.28 -12.56 5.31
CA PHE A 60 15.62 -12.36 4.01
C PHE A 60 15.89 -10.97 3.39
N ALA A 61 16.36 -9.99 4.16
CA ALA A 61 16.79 -8.69 3.63
C ALA A 61 17.91 -8.79 2.56
N GLY A 62 18.63 -9.92 2.50
CA GLY A 62 19.68 -10.20 1.51
C GLY A 62 19.33 -11.25 0.46
N GLN A 63 18.14 -11.86 0.51
CA GLN A 63 17.71 -12.79 -0.55
C GLN A 63 16.93 -12.00 -1.59
N GLU A 64 17.51 -11.88 -2.78
CA GLU A 64 16.96 -11.19 -3.95
C GLU A 64 15.57 -11.72 -4.32
N ALA A 65 14.55 -11.16 -3.67
CA ALA A 65 13.16 -11.40 -3.99
C ALA A 65 12.78 -10.54 -5.20
N ILE A 66 12.99 -11.13 -6.39
CA ILE A 66 12.58 -10.60 -7.71
C ILE A 66 13.36 -9.32 -8.09
N LEU A 67 13.62 -9.16 -9.40
CA LEU A 67 14.30 -8.00 -9.98
C LEU A 67 13.48 -6.73 -9.72
N CYS A 68 13.64 -6.14 -8.54
CA CYS A 68 13.17 -4.81 -8.22
C CYS A 68 14.24 -3.78 -8.64
N PRO A 69 13.87 -2.63 -9.21
CA PRO A 69 12.51 -2.15 -9.37
C PRO A 69 11.78 -2.72 -10.60
N PHE A 70 10.47 -2.93 -10.48
CA PHE A 70 9.60 -3.26 -11.63
C PHE A 70 8.27 -2.50 -11.56
N GLU A 71 7.68 -2.21 -12.72
CA GLU A 71 6.42 -1.48 -12.83
C GLU A 71 5.22 -2.42 -12.89
N VAL A 72 4.16 -2.05 -12.18
CA VAL A 72 2.87 -2.73 -12.21
C VAL A 72 1.87 -1.82 -12.89
N LEU A 73 1.43 -2.24 -14.07
CA LEU A 73 0.43 -1.52 -14.88
C LEU A 73 -0.98 -2.01 -14.52
N ASP A 74 -1.52 -1.52 -13.40
CA ASP A 74 -2.87 -1.86 -12.91
C ASP A 74 -3.86 -0.71 -13.13
N GLY A 75 -4.03 -0.32 -14.40
CA GLY A 75 -4.93 0.75 -14.83
C GLY A 75 -4.64 2.10 -14.13
N PRO A 76 -5.64 2.77 -13.51
CA PRO A 76 -5.46 4.07 -12.85
C PRO A 76 -4.57 3.99 -11.60
N HIS A 77 -4.19 2.77 -11.19
CA HIS A 77 -3.38 2.51 -10.03
C HIS A 77 -1.96 2.05 -10.39
N ALA A 78 -1.41 2.41 -11.55
CA ALA A 78 -0.02 2.11 -11.89
C ALA A 78 0.99 2.60 -10.82
N PHE A 79 1.99 1.78 -10.52
CA PHE A 79 3.02 2.04 -9.51
C PHE A 79 4.28 1.21 -9.75
N THR A 80 5.40 1.61 -9.16
CA THR A 80 6.67 0.89 -9.22
C THR A 80 6.91 0.19 -7.89
N VAL A 81 7.20 -1.11 -7.92
CA VAL A 81 7.65 -1.85 -6.74
C VAL A 81 9.16 -1.71 -6.62
N LEU A 82 9.62 -1.32 -5.44
CA LEU A 82 11.04 -1.19 -5.09
C LEU A 82 11.56 -2.40 -4.28
N SER A 83 10.68 -3.04 -3.51
CA SER A 83 11.00 -4.22 -2.71
C SER A 83 9.72 -4.94 -2.36
N LEU A 84 9.72 -6.28 -2.43
CA LEU A 84 8.58 -7.09 -2.00
C LEU A 84 8.58 -7.37 -0.49
N GLY A 85 9.72 -7.22 0.19
CA GLY A 85 9.85 -7.45 1.63
C GLY A 85 9.89 -8.93 2.02
N ALA A 86 9.59 -9.20 3.30
CA ALA A 86 9.62 -10.53 3.89
C ALA A 86 8.30 -10.86 4.62
N VAL A 87 7.83 -12.09 4.50
CA VAL A 87 6.57 -12.54 5.09
C VAL A 87 6.78 -13.05 6.52
N LEU A 88 5.97 -12.55 7.45
CA LEU A 88 5.94 -13.00 8.85
C LEU A 88 4.70 -13.87 9.09
N ALA A 89 4.79 -15.15 8.75
CA ALA A 89 3.66 -16.08 8.85
C ALA A 89 3.26 -16.44 10.29
N ASP A 90 4.25 -16.55 11.19
CA ASP A 90 4.04 -17.01 12.56
C ASP A 90 3.48 -15.91 13.48
N ILE A 91 3.45 -14.65 13.02
CA ILE A 91 2.96 -13.52 13.81
C ILE A 91 1.54 -13.15 13.37
N PRO A 92 0.55 -13.22 14.28
CA PRO A 92 -0.81 -12.81 13.97
C PRO A 92 -0.88 -11.32 13.64
N GLY A 93 -1.73 -10.95 12.68
CA GLY A 93 -1.94 -9.56 12.24
C GLY A 93 -1.14 -9.15 11.00
N TYR A 94 -0.13 -9.92 10.59
CA TYR A 94 0.66 -9.66 9.36
C TYR A 94 0.09 -10.33 8.10
N HIS A 95 -1.05 -10.99 8.24
CA HIS A 95 -1.85 -11.47 7.12
C HIS A 95 -3.31 -11.57 7.57
N ASN A 96 -4.24 -11.48 6.62
CA ASN A 96 -5.66 -11.74 6.83
C ASN A 96 -6.16 -12.68 5.73
N TYR A 97 -7.48 -12.81 5.58
CA TYR A 97 -8.05 -13.74 4.59
C TYR A 97 -7.81 -13.34 3.13
N GLU A 98 -7.54 -12.06 2.85
CA GLU A 98 -7.39 -11.52 1.49
C GLU A 98 -5.98 -11.07 1.14
N HIS A 99 -5.17 -10.69 2.13
CA HIS A 99 -3.90 -10.02 1.94
C HIS A 99 -2.84 -10.56 2.91
N ILE A 100 -1.61 -10.66 2.42
CA ILE A 100 -0.40 -10.81 3.22
C ILE A 100 0.28 -9.43 3.27
N TYR A 101 0.84 -9.05 4.42
CA TYR A 101 1.52 -7.76 4.61
C TYR A 101 3.02 -7.98 4.87
N PRO A 102 3.86 -8.06 3.83
CA PRO A 102 5.29 -8.30 3.98
C PRO A 102 5.99 -7.08 4.58
N ILE A 103 6.92 -7.31 5.50
CA ILE A 103 7.74 -6.25 6.08
C ILE A 103 8.86 -5.86 5.14
N GLY A 104 9.03 -4.55 4.93
CA GLY A 104 9.97 -4.01 3.95
C GLY A 104 9.41 -4.00 2.52
N TYR A 105 8.12 -4.30 2.34
CA TYR A 105 7.42 -4.02 1.08
C TYR A 105 7.49 -2.51 0.82
N LYS A 106 7.97 -2.12 -0.36
CA LYS A 106 8.19 -0.72 -0.76
C LYS A 106 7.77 -0.50 -2.20
N GLY A 107 7.18 0.66 -2.45
CA GLY A 107 6.92 1.11 -3.81
C GLY A 107 6.84 2.62 -3.94
N LEU A 108 6.72 3.07 -5.19
CA LEU A 108 6.57 4.46 -5.61
C LEU A 108 5.31 4.62 -6.44
N ARG A 109 4.57 5.69 -6.20
CA ARG A 109 3.35 6.03 -6.92
C ARG A 109 3.33 7.53 -7.24
N CYS A 110 2.86 7.88 -8.43
CA CYS A 110 2.49 9.25 -8.75
C CYS A 110 1.08 9.55 -8.23
N PHE A 111 0.93 10.65 -7.49
CA PHE A 111 -0.34 11.08 -6.91
C PHE A 111 -0.36 12.61 -6.78
N PRO A 112 -1.52 13.30 -6.65
CA PRO A 112 -1.53 14.74 -6.39
C PRO A 112 -0.63 15.13 -5.20
N SER A 113 0.18 16.17 -5.38
CA SER A 113 1.13 16.66 -4.37
C SER A 113 0.39 17.29 -3.18
N MET A 114 0.83 16.98 -1.96
CA MET A 114 0.30 17.56 -0.72
C MET A 114 0.66 19.04 -0.56
N GLU A 115 1.75 19.49 -1.19
CA GLU A 115 2.19 20.89 -1.19
C GLU A 115 1.44 21.72 -2.24
N ASN A 116 1.28 21.15 -3.44
CA ASN A 116 0.53 21.77 -4.53
C ASN A 116 -0.36 20.74 -5.23
N PRO A 117 -1.64 20.63 -4.86
CA PRO A 117 -2.54 19.61 -5.40
C PRO A 117 -2.85 19.74 -6.90
N ARG A 118 -2.40 20.82 -7.56
CA ARG A 118 -2.49 20.96 -9.03
C ARG A 118 -1.36 20.22 -9.77
N GLN A 119 -0.33 19.78 -9.05
CA GLN A 119 0.81 19.05 -9.57
C GLN A 119 0.80 17.61 -9.06
N LEU A 120 1.45 16.72 -9.80
CA LEU A 120 1.73 15.37 -9.34
C LEU A 120 3.02 15.37 -8.52
N GLY A 121 3.02 14.61 -7.44
CA GLY A 121 4.20 14.27 -6.64
C GLY A 121 4.41 12.77 -6.62
N HIS A 122 5.66 12.37 -6.35
CA HIS A 122 6.00 10.97 -6.12
C HIS A 122 5.82 10.64 -4.64
N PHE A 123 5.09 9.57 -4.35
CA PHE A 123 4.86 9.05 -3.02
C PHE A 123 5.54 7.70 -2.89
N SER A 124 6.44 7.60 -1.92
CA SER A 124 6.93 6.32 -1.44
C SER A 124 5.95 5.75 -0.42
N PHE A 125 5.71 4.45 -0.48
CA PHE A 125 4.95 3.73 0.53
C PHE A 125 5.74 2.52 1.01
N GLU A 126 5.59 2.19 2.30
CA GLU A 126 6.33 1.13 2.96
C GLU A 126 5.45 0.41 4.00
N ILE A 127 5.62 -0.90 4.12
CA ILE A 127 5.08 -1.68 5.25
C ILE A 127 6.23 -1.97 6.22
N ARG A 128 6.15 -1.40 7.41
CA ARG A 128 7.14 -1.56 8.48
C ARG A 128 6.62 -2.50 9.57
N TYR A 129 7.56 -3.04 10.33
CA TYR A 129 7.25 -3.81 11.53
C TYR A 129 6.73 -2.88 12.63
N GLY A 130 5.50 -3.12 13.10
CA GLY A 130 4.88 -2.33 14.17
C GLY A 130 4.70 -3.10 15.49
N GLY A 131 5.39 -4.23 15.66
CA GLY A 131 5.36 -5.02 16.89
C GLY A 131 4.45 -6.25 16.85
N PHE A 132 4.38 -6.95 17.99
CA PHE A 132 3.58 -8.16 18.18
C PHE A 132 2.18 -7.84 18.75
N SER A 133 1.17 -8.62 18.35
CA SER A 133 -0.21 -8.57 18.88
C SER A 133 -0.25 -8.85 20.39
N PRO A 134 -1.14 -8.26 21.22
CA PRO A 134 -2.52 -7.86 20.92
C PRO A 134 -2.73 -6.42 20.40
N GLN A 135 -1.76 -5.51 20.60
CA GLN A 135 -1.83 -4.12 20.10
C GLN A 135 -0.82 -3.79 18.98
N GLY A 136 0.08 -4.72 18.64
CA GLY A 136 1.03 -4.58 17.52
C GLY A 136 0.54 -5.25 16.23
N GLY A 137 1.00 -4.72 15.10
CA GLY A 137 0.65 -5.16 13.75
C GLY A 137 1.48 -4.40 12.70
N PRO A 138 1.28 -4.65 11.40
CA PRO A 138 1.99 -3.93 10.34
C PRO A 138 1.74 -2.43 10.42
N SER A 139 2.80 -1.64 10.27
CA SER A 139 2.70 -0.20 10.20
C SER A 139 2.83 0.25 8.75
N PHE A 140 1.80 0.92 8.26
CA PHE A 140 1.72 1.42 6.89
C PHE A 140 2.20 2.87 6.86
N VAL A 141 3.22 3.14 6.04
CA VAL A 141 3.84 4.46 5.96
C VAL A 141 3.76 4.97 4.54
N VAL A 142 3.33 6.22 4.37
CA VAL A 142 3.32 6.93 3.09
C VAL A 142 4.06 8.24 3.24
N ARG A 143 4.98 8.55 2.32
CA ARG A 143 5.78 9.78 2.33
C ARG A 143 5.89 10.33 0.92
N GLN A 144 5.60 11.62 0.75
CA GLN A 144 5.90 12.33 -0.49
C GLN A 144 7.40 12.62 -0.59
N CYS A 145 8.00 12.31 -1.73
CA CYS A 145 9.40 12.62 -2.00
C CYS A 145 9.65 14.13 -1.90
N GLY A 146 10.68 14.53 -1.16
CA GLY A 146 10.99 15.93 -0.89
C GLY A 146 10.31 16.52 0.35
N VAL A 147 9.33 15.81 0.95
CA VAL A 147 8.62 16.24 2.16
C VAL A 147 9.08 15.41 3.35
N ASN A 148 9.40 16.06 4.47
CA ASN A 148 9.88 15.39 5.69
C ASN A 148 8.77 14.66 6.48
N GLU A 149 7.50 15.01 6.23
CA GLU A 149 6.35 14.46 6.92
C GLU A 149 6.01 13.04 6.43
N GLU A 150 5.83 12.11 7.37
CA GLU A 150 5.39 10.73 7.12
C GLU A 150 3.96 10.53 7.60
N MET A 151 3.12 9.98 6.73
CA MET A 151 1.76 9.57 7.05
C MET A 151 1.76 8.10 7.44
N GLN A 152 1.76 7.84 8.75
CA GLN A 152 1.77 6.49 9.32
C GLN A 152 0.36 6.07 9.74
N GLY A 153 -0.03 4.81 9.51
CA GLY A 153 -1.30 4.24 9.95
C GLY A 153 -1.17 2.77 10.36
N SER A 154 -2.17 2.27 11.08
CA SER A 154 -2.34 0.86 11.46
C SER A 154 -2.98 0.01 10.35
N SER A 155 -3.55 0.67 9.34
CA SER A 155 -4.08 0.06 8.12
C SER A 155 -3.66 0.86 6.88
N PRO A 156 -3.68 0.26 5.67
CA PRO A 156 -3.42 0.98 4.42
C PRO A 156 -4.35 2.18 4.23
N ASP A 157 -5.62 2.00 4.59
CA ASP A 157 -6.66 3.03 4.49
C ASP A 157 -6.35 4.21 5.40
N GLU A 158 -5.98 3.96 6.65
CA GLU A 158 -5.65 5.02 7.62
C GLU A 158 -4.46 5.87 7.16
N ALA A 159 -3.41 5.24 6.62
CA ALA A 159 -2.23 5.94 6.12
C ALA A 159 -2.57 6.86 4.93
N TRP A 160 -3.32 6.34 3.95
CA TRP A 160 -3.75 7.14 2.79
C TRP A 160 -4.84 8.16 3.12
N GLN A 161 -5.67 7.90 4.14
CA GLN A 161 -6.65 8.86 4.60
C GLN A 161 -5.96 10.12 5.12
N LYS A 162 -4.84 10.00 5.84
CA LYS A 162 -4.04 11.15 6.28
C LYS A 162 -3.49 11.98 5.11
N VAL A 163 -3.04 11.32 4.04
CA VAL A 163 -2.63 11.99 2.79
C VAL A 163 -3.80 12.75 2.16
N VAL A 164 -4.97 12.12 2.06
CA VAL A 164 -6.16 12.73 1.48
C VAL A 164 -6.70 13.89 2.33
N GLU A 165 -6.63 13.78 3.66
CA GLU A 165 -6.94 14.86 4.60
C GLU A 165 -6.04 16.07 4.30
N ARG A 166 -4.73 15.84 4.13
CA ARG A 166 -3.75 16.88 3.82
C ARG A 166 -4.02 17.55 2.46
N LEU A 167 -4.41 16.77 1.45
CA LEU A 167 -4.82 17.27 0.14
C LEU A 167 -6.10 18.12 0.22
N ARG A 168 -7.07 17.69 1.03
CA ARG A 168 -8.33 18.43 1.24
C ARG A 168 -8.07 19.76 1.94
N SER A 169 -7.21 19.78 2.95
CA SER A 169 -6.76 21.03 3.60
C SER A 169 -6.04 21.96 2.62
N GLY A 170 -5.37 21.40 1.60
CA GLY A 170 -4.78 22.14 0.48
C GLY A 170 -5.77 22.59 -0.60
N GLY A 171 -7.08 22.37 -0.43
CA GLY A 171 -8.12 22.77 -1.38
C GLY A 171 -8.36 21.78 -2.52
N TYR A 172 -7.82 20.56 -2.47
CA TYR A 172 -8.09 19.54 -3.48
C TYR A 172 -9.49 18.93 -3.28
N PRO A 173 -10.35 18.90 -4.32
CA PRO A 173 -11.72 18.39 -4.21
C PRO A 173 -11.76 16.85 -4.27
N TRP A 174 -11.24 16.18 -3.24
CA TRP A 174 -11.33 14.72 -3.13
C TRP A 174 -12.74 14.29 -2.69
N LYS A 175 -13.49 13.67 -3.61
CA LYS A 175 -14.90 13.26 -3.38
C LYS A 175 -15.11 11.76 -3.14
N ARG A 176 -14.10 10.93 -3.43
CA ARG A 176 -14.22 9.46 -3.36
C ARG A 176 -13.80 8.93 -1.98
N GLY A 177 -14.23 7.72 -1.63
CA GLY A 177 -13.61 6.99 -0.52
C GLY A 177 -12.13 6.69 -0.81
N VAL A 178 -11.33 6.56 0.24
CA VAL A 178 -9.94 6.09 0.12
C VAL A 178 -9.96 4.56 0.09
N ASN A 179 -9.27 3.98 -0.89
CA ASN A 179 -8.98 2.54 -0.92
C ASN A 179 -7.46 2.38 -0.83
N GLY A 180 -6.97 2.32 0.41
CA GLY A 180 -5.58 2.22 0.75
C GLY A 180 -4.94 0.93 0.26
N HIS A 181 -5.64 -0.22 0.32
CA HIS A 181 -5.12 -1.49 -0.21
C HIS A 181 -4.78 -1.39 -1.70
N ALA A 182 -5.66 -0.76 -2.49
CA ALA A 182 -5.40 -0.51 -3.91
C ALA A 182 -4.27 0.51 -4.13
N LEU A 183 -4.19 1.54 -3.30
CA LEU A 183 -3.13 2.55 -3.40
C LEU A 183 -1.74 2.00 -3.01
N PHE A 184 -1.66 1.06 -2.06
CA PHE A 184 -0.47 0.27 -1.77
C PHE A 184 -0.20 -0.82 -2.83
N GLY A 185 -1.14 -1.07 -3.74
CA GLY A 185 -1.00 -2.10 -4.78
C GLY A 185 -1.24 -3.52 -4.32
N LEU A 186 -1.74 -3.71 -3.09
CA LEU A 186 -1.99 -5.03 -2.49
C LEU A 186 -3.19 -5.75 -3.12
N THR A 187 -4.09 -5.00 -3.77
CA THR A 187 -5.20 -5.58 -4.54
C THR A 187 -4.78 -6.10 -5.91
N SER A 188 -3.56 -5.79 -6.36
CA SER A 188 -3.09 -6.20 -7.68
C SER A 188 -2.82 -7.69 -7.70
N ALA A 189 -3.46 -8.42 -8.63
CA ALA A 189 -3.26 -9.86 -8.77
C ALA A 189 -1.80 -10.22 -9.07
N THR A 190 -1.07 -9.34 -9.75
CA THR A 190 0.38 -9.52 -10.01
C THR A 190 1.15 -9.49 -8.71
N ILE A 191 0.91 -8.48 -7.85
CA ILE A 191 1.61 -8.36 -6.56
C ILE A 191 1.21 -9.45 -5.59
N ALA A 192 -0.07 -9.82 -5.54
CA ALA A 192 -0.50 -10.96 -4.74
C ALA A 192 0.28 -12.23 -5.11
N LYS A 193 0.41 -12.54 -6.40
CA LYS A 193 1.21 -13.70 -6.88
C LYS A 193 2.68 -13.59 -6.53
N GLU A 194 3.29 -12.41 -6.65
CA GLU A 194 4.70 -12.25 -6.31
C GLU A 194 4.92 -12.37 -4.79
N ILE A 195 4.00 -11.88 -3.97
CA ILE A 195 4.03 -12.06 -2.50
C ILE A 195 3.83 -13.53 -2.12
N GLU A 196 2.94 -14.25 -2.80
CA GLU A 196 2.70 -15.69 -2.59
C GLU A 196 3.95 -16.56 -2.88
N LYS A 197 4.85 -16.09 -3.75
CA LYS A 197 6.13 -16.77 -4.03
C LYS A 197 7.20 -16.52 -2.96
N LEU A 198 7.00 -15.56 -2.06
CA LEU A 198 7.98 -15.23 -1.03
C LEU A 198 8.12 -16.37 -0.02
N PRO A 199 9.34 -16.60 0.52
CA PRO A 199 9.54 -17.51 1.63
C PRO A 199 8.63 -17.15 2.81
N GLY A 200 7.93 -18.14 3.35
CA GLY A 200 7.00 -17.97 4.46
C GLY A 200 5.54 -17.73 4.06
N ALA A 201 5.23 -17.37 2.80
CA ALA A 201 3.85 -17.15 2.36
C ALA A 201 2.93 -18.38 2.56
N THR A 202 3.45 -19.58 2.34
CA THR A 202 2.71 -20.84 2.59
C THR A 202 2.38 -21.08 4.06
N GLY A 203 3.06 -20.39 4.99
CA GLY A 203 2.80 -20.48 6.43
C GLY A 203 1.63 -19.61 6.89
N CYS A 204 1.13 -18.70 6.06
CA CYS A 204 0.02 -17.79 6.38
C CYS A 204 -1.32 -18.52 6.43
N LYS A 205 -1.64 -19.16 7.57
CA LYS A 205 -2.80 -20.05 7.73
C LYS A 205 -4.16 -19.38 7.45
N GLN A 206 -4.29 -18.07 7.68
CA GLN A 206 -5.57 -17.37 7.47
C GLN A 206 -5.76 -16.93 6.01
N TYR A 207 -4.68 -16.84 5.24
CA TYR A 207 -4.70 -16.30 3.89
C TYR A 207 -5.33 -17.26 2.89
N LYS A 208 -6.20 -16.75 2.01
CA LYS A 208 -6.77 -17.49 0.90
C LYS A 208 -6.27 -16.89 -0.41
N SER A 209 -5.51 -17.67 -1.19
CA SER A 209 -5.05 -17.26 -2.52
C SER A 209 -6.26 -16.93 -3.39
N SER A 210 -6.41 -15.65 -3.76
CA SER A 210 -7.52 -15.17 -4.59
C SER A 210 -7.35 -15.59 -6.05
N THR A 211 -6.16 -16.02 -6.45
CA THR A 211 -5.92 -16.45 -7.83
C THR A 211 -6.49 -17.86 -8.03
N PRO A 212 -7.41 -18.06 -8.99
CA PRO A 212 -7.78 -19.41 -9.39
C PRO A 212 -6.49 -20.13 -9.83
N VAL A 213 -6.24 -21.29 -9.25
CA VAL A 213 -5.25 -22.25 -9.75
C VAL A 213 -5.51 -22.37 -11.25
N GLN A 214 -4.60 -21.87 -12.07
CA GLN A 214 -4.65 -22.12 -13.51
C GLN A 214 -4.34 -23.60 -13.69
N LEU A 215 -5.36 -24.45 -13.56
CA LEU A 215 -5.29 -25.80 -14.09
C LEU A 215 -5.01 -25.67 -15.59
N PRO A 216 -4.00 -26.37 -16.13
CA PRO A 216 -3.78 -26.41 -17.56
C PRO A 216 -5.09 -26.78 -18.26
N THR A 217 -5.52 -25.95 -19.21
CA THR A 217 -6.81 -26.00 -19.91
C THR A 217 -6.97 -27.20 -20.86
N LEU A 218 -6.45 -28.38 -20.49
CA LEU A 218 -6.48 -29.59 -21.28
C LEU A 218 -7.06 -30.75 -20.47
N LEU A 219 -8.32 -30.65 -20.05
CA LEU A 219 -9.17 -31.81 -19.69
C LEU A 219 -10.60 -31.34 -19.40
N TRP A 220 -11.36 -31.09 -20.46
CA TRP A 220 -12.82 -31.23 -20.39
C TRP A 220 -13.28 -32.06 -21.59
N SER A 221 -12.83 -33.32 -21.64
CA SER A 221 -13.53 -34.31 -22.44
C SER A 221 -14.78 -34.74 -21.67
N ASN A 222 -15.94 -34.50 -22.29
CA ASN A 222 -17.12 -35.37 -22.29
C ASN A 222 -17.40 -36.18 -21.02
N GLN A 223 -18.27 -35.69 -20.13
CA GLN A 223 -19.38 -36.49 -19.60
C GLN A 223 -20.32 -35.60 -18.78
N LEU A 224 -21.56 -35.42 -19.25
CA LEU A 224 -22.70 -35.12 -18.38
C LEU A 224 -23.59 -36.38 -18.37
N PRO A 225 -23.97 -36.90 -17.20
CA PRO A 225 -24.71 -38.14 -17.09
C PRO A 225 -26.19 -37.97 -17.42
N LEU A 226 -26.74 -38.97 -18.10
CA LEU A 226 -28.17 -39.22 -18.30
C LEU A 226 -28.89 -39.28 -16.94
N VAL A 227 -29.98 -38.51 -16.78
CA VAL A 227 -30.93 -38.71 -15.68
C VAL A 227 -32.24 -39.25 -16.23
N ALA A 228 -32.66 -40.35 -15.59
CA ALA A 228 -33.66 -41.32 -15.96
C ALA A 228 -35.12 -40.82 -15.96
N ASN A 229 -35.91 -41.46 -16.84
CA ASN A 229 -37.36 -41.55 -16.73
C ASN A 229 -37.77 -42.17 -15.38
N ARG A 230 -38.83 -41.61 -14.76
CA ARG A 230 -39.67 -42.36 -13.82
C ARG A 230 -41.13 -42.17 -14.21
N LEU A 231 -41.78 -43.31 -14.47
CA LEU A 231 -43.23 -43.45 -14.47
C LEU A 231 -43.76 -43.31 -13.03
N GLY A 232 -44.87 -42.60 -12.89
CA GLY A 232 -45.69 -42.56 -11.69
C GLY A 232 -47.13 -42.25 -12.12
N ASP A 233 -47.99 -43.24 -11.91
CA ASP A 233 -49.42 -43.28 -12.20
C ASP A 233 -50.23 -42.67 -11.04
N SER A 234 -51.30 -41.91 -11.34
CA SER A 234 -52.54 -41.87 -10.55
C SER A 234 -53.59 -40.93 -11.15
N THR A 235 -54.80 -41.46 -11.27
CA THR A 235 -56.10 -40.91 -11.67
C THR A 235 -56.63 -39.76 -10.80
N GLY A 236 -57.40 -38.84 -11.39
CA GLY A 236 -58.29 -37.89 -10.68
C GLY A 236 -58.78 -36.73 -11.57
N ASP A 237 -60.10 -36.54 -11.61
CA ASP A 237 -60.89 -35.81 -12.62
C ASP A 237 -60.88 -34.26 -12.58
N ALA A 238 -61.33 -33.72 -13.72
CA ALA A 238 -62.03 -32.45 -13.98
C ALA A 238 -61.35 -31.09 -13.65
N GLU A 239 -61.01 -30.35 -14.71
CA GLU A 239 -61.63 -29.04 -15.04
C GLU A 239 -61.08 -28.51 -16.37
N SER A 240 -61.99 -28.04 -17.22
CA SER A 240 -61.77 -27.62 -18.59
C SER A 240 -61.44 -26.13 -18.65
N GLU A 241 -60.16 -25.79 -18.82
CA GLU A 241 -59.73 -24.56 -19.49
C GLU A 241 -58.47 -24.85 -20.33
N GLY A 242 -58.35 -24.19 -21.48
CA GLY A 242 -57.55 -24.59 -22.62
C GLY A 242 -56.13 -25.07 -22.32
N ARG A 243 -55.92 -26.40 -22.29
CA ARG A 243 -54.60 -27.02 -22.18
C ARG A 243 -53.86 -26.91 -23.50
N ILE A 244 -52.98 -25.91 -23.61
CA ILE A 244 -51.89 -25.95 -24.60
C ILE A 244 -51.14 -27.26 -24.38
N SER A 245 -51.14 -28.13 -25.41
CA SER A 245 -50.50 -29.45 -25.35
C SER A 245 -49.07 -29.32 -24.84
N GLY A 246 -48.64 -30.18 -23.90
CA GLY A 246 -47.28 -30.15 -23.35
C GLY A 246 -46.17 -30.19 -24.42
N ARG A 247 -46.45 -30.74 -25.60
CA ARG A 247 -45.57 -30.68 -26.77
C ARG A 247 -45.38 -29.28 -27.34
N GLU A 248 -46.43 -28.45 -27.31
CA GLU A 248 -46.41 -27.09 -27.83
C GLU A 248 -45.69 -26.13 -26.87
N LEU A 249 -45.89 -26.30 -25.57
CA LEU A 249 -45.09 -25.60 -24.55
C LEU A 249 -43.59 -25.95 -24.67
N MET A 250 -43.26 -27.23 -24.91
CA MET A 250 -41.87 -27.65 -25.11
C MET A 250 -41.26 -27.02 -26.38
N LYS A 251 -42.02 -26.92 -27.48
CA LYS A 251 -41.56 -26.22 -28.69
C LYS A 251 -41.34 -24.72 -28.43
N GLN A 252 -42.27 -24.06 -27.73
CA GLN A 252 -42.14 -22.64 -27.39
C GLN A 252 -40.91 -22.38 -26.51
N GLU A 253 -40.63 -23.25 -25.54
CA GLU A 253 -39.44 -23.13 -24.70
C GLU A 253 -38.15 -23.37 -25.50
N ILE A 254 -38.12 -24.34 -26.41
CA ILE A 254 -36.96 -24.56 -27.31
C ILE A 254 -36.70 -23.32 -28.18
N ILE A 255 -37.76 -22.70 -28.72
CA ILE A 255 -37.64 -21.46 -29.51
C ILE A 255 -37.09 -20.33 -28.64
N LYS A 256 -37.61 -20.17 -27.42
CA LYS A 256 -37.15 -19.15 -26.46
C LYS A 256 -35.68 -19.34 -26.10
N GLN A 257 -35.24 -20.57 -25.82
CA GLN A 257 -33.85 -20.90 -25.54
C GLN A 257 -32.94 -20.60 -26.74
N LYS A 258 -33.37 -20.92 -27.97
CA LYS A 258 -32.63 -20.57 -29.18
C LYS A 258 -32.49 -19.05 -29.36
N MET A 259 -33.56 -18.29 -29.12
CA MET A 259 -33.52 -16.82 -29.19
C MET A 259 -32.56 -16.23 -28.16
N ILE A 260 -32.54 -16.77 -26.94
CA ILE A 260 -31.60 -16.35 -25.89
C ILE A 260 -30.16 -16.68 -26.29
N GLN A 261 -29.92 -17.87 -26.85
CA GLN A 261 -28.58 -18.26 -27.32
C GLN A 261 -28.09 -17.36 -28.46
N GLU A 262 -28.95 -17.03 -29.43
CA GLU A 262 -28.58 -16.13 -30.53
C GLU A 262 -28.32 -14.71 -30.04
N ARG A 263 -29.13 -14.18 -29.12
CA ARG A 263 -28.87 -12.88 -28.49
C ARG A 263 -27.51 -12.86 -27.79
N LYS A 264 -27.19 -13.88 -26.99
CA LYS A 264 -25.87 -14.01 -26.33
C LYS A 264 -24.72 -14.07 -27.34
N LYS A 265 -24.91 -14.73 -28.49
CA LYS A 265 -23.89 -14.77 -29.56
C LYS A 265 -23.67 -13.39 -30.19
N VAL A 266 -24.72 -12.61 -30.40
CA VAL A 266 -24.61 -11.24 -30.93
C VAL A 266 -23.90 -10.35 -29.92
N GLU A 267 -24.32 -10.38 -28.64
CA GLU A 267 -23.69 -9.61 -27.56
C GLU A 267 -22.19 -9.97 -27.41
N ALA A 268 -21.83 -11.25 -27.50
CA ALA A 268 -20.43 -11.67 -27.46
C ALA A 268 -19.61 -11.15 -28.65
N LYS A 269 -20.19 -11.10 -29.86
CA LYS A 269 -19.53 -10.54 -31.05
C LYS A 269 -19.33 -9.03 -30.93
N GLU A 270 -20.32 -8.32 -30.42
CA GLU A 270 -20.23 -6.87 -30.18
C GLU A 270 -19.20 -6.55 -29.10
N TRP A 271 -19.17 -7.34 -28.02
CA TRP A 271 -18.16 -7.22 -26.97
C TRP A 271 -16.73 -7.40 -27.53
N LEU A 272 -16.49 -8.43 -28.34
CA LEU A 272 -15.20 -8.64 -29.00
C LEU A 272 -14.83 -7.51 -29.97
N ARG A 273 -15.81 -6.90 -30.63
CA ARG A 273 -15.59 -5.73 -31.49
C ARG A 273 -15.16 -4.51 -30.65
N MET A 274 -15.86 -4.25 -29.55
CA MET A 274 -15.55 -3.15 -28.64
C MET A 274 -14.18 -3.33 -27.99
N GLU A 275 -13.83 -4.54 -27.58
CA GLU A 275 -12.54 -4.82 -26.96
C GLU A 275 -11.37 -4.57 -27.92
N ARG A 276 -11.51 -4.95 -29.21
CA ARG A 276 -10.51 -4.63 -30.23
C ARG A 276 -10.37 -3.13 -30.48
N VAL A 277 -11.48 -2.38 -30.45
CA VAL A 277 -11.44 -0.92 -30.59
C VAL A 277 -10.74 -0.29 -29.39
N LYS A 278 -11.04 -0.77 -28.18
CA LYS A 278 -10.40 -0.32 -26.94
C LYS A 278 -8.89 -0.58 -26.95
N GLN A 279 -8.47 -1.81 -27.25
CA GLN A 279 -7.04 -2.16 -27.36
C GLN A 279 -6.32 -1.31 -28.41
N LYS A 280 -6.96 -1.04 -29.55
CA LYS A 280 -6.39 -0.17 -30.59
C LYS A 280 -6.24 1.28 -30.09
N ALA A 281 -7.23 1.80 -29.36
CA ALA A 281 -7.17 3.14 -28.80
C ALA A 281 -6.08 3.27 -27.72
N GLU A 282 -5.94 2.26 -26.86
CA GLU A 282 -4.88 2.19 -25.85
C GLU A 282 -3.49 2.15 -26.49
N PHE A 283 -3.31 1.37 -27.55
CA PHE A 283 -2.05 1.32 -28.29
C PHE A 283 -1.69 2.66 -28.95
N GLU A 284 -2.65 3.33 -29.59
CA GLU A 284 -2.40 4.65 -30.20
C GLU A 284 -2.10 5.72 -29.13
N MET A 285 -2.74 5.64 -27.96
CA MET A 285 -2.46 6.54 -26.84
C MET A 285 -1.02 6.35 -26.31
N GLN A 286 -0.61 5.10 -26.08
CA GLN A 286 0.76 4.78 -25.63
C GLN A 286 1.81 5.24 -26.66
N LYS A 287 1.52 5.04 -27.95
CA LYS A 287 2.39 5.48 -29.03
C LYS A 287 2.58 7.00 -29.05
N GLU A 288 1.51 7.77 -28.82
CA GLU A 288 1.61 9.23 -28.77
C GLU A 288 2.30 9.72 -27.48
N GLU A 289 2.12 9.03 -26.36
CA GLU A 289 2.84 9.31 -25.11
C GLU A 289 4.36 9.15 -25.28
N ILE A 290 4.80 8.00 -25.82
CA ILE A 290 6.22 7.74 -26.12
C ILE A 290 6.78 8.81 -27.07
N ARG A 291 5.99 9.23 -28.08
CA ARG A 291 6.39 10.27 -29.02
C ARG A 291 6.61 11.61 -28.35
N LEU A 292 5.71 12.01 -27.44
CA LEU A 292 5.83 13.25 -26.68
C LEU A 292 7.03 13.22 -25.72
N GLU A 293 7.30 12.07 -25.11
CA GLU A 293 8.46 11.90 -24.24
C GLU A 293 9.79 11.99 -25.00
N LEU A 294 9.88 11.35 -26.18
CA LEU A 294 11.02 11.48 -27.08
C LEU A 294 11.27 12.93 -27.52
N GLU A 295 10.22 13.68 -27.84
CA GLU A 295 10.37 15.09 -28.22
C GLU A 295 10.86 15.93 -27.03
N ARG A 296 10.38 15.67 -25.82
CA ARG A 296 10.86 16.33 -24.60
C ARG A 296 12.35 16.05 -24.36
N HIS A 297 12.75 14.79 -24.44
CA HIS A 297 14.15 14.39 -24.32
C HIS A 297 15.03 15.07 -25.37
N ARG A 298 14.56 15.16 -26.62
CA ARG A 298 15.26 15.86 -27.70
C ARG A 298 15.43 17.36 -27.42
N GLN A 299 14.43 18.02 -26.83
CA GLN A 299 14.54 19.43 -26.43
C GLN A 299 15.52 19.61 -25.29
N ASP A 300 15.50 18.71 -24.30
CA ASP A 300 16.43 18.76 -23.17
C ASP A 300 17.88 18.49 -23.61
N GLU A 301 18.11 17.58 -24.56
CA GLU A 301 19.42 17.39 -25.17
C GLU A 301 19.91 18.64 -25.91
N LYS A 302 19.03 19.33 -26.67
CA LYS A 302 19.38 20.60 -27.32
C LYS A 302 19.77 21.66 -26.30
N LYS A 303 18.99 21.79 -25.22
CA LYS A 303 19.30 22.70 -24.12
C LYS A 303 20.67 22.35 -23.53
N ARG A 304 20.94 21.07 -23.23
CA ARG A 304 22.24 20.61 -22.68
C ARG A 304 23.40 20.94 -23.59
N ARG A 305 23.28 20.71 -24.90
CA ARG A 305 24.32 21.07 -25.88
C ARG A 305 24.55 22.58 -25.94
N LEU A 306 23.49 23.38 -25.88
CA LEU A 306 23.60 24.84 -25.84
C LEU A 306 24.31 25.31 -24.56
N TRP A 307 24.00 24.69 -23.43
CA TRP A 307 24.66 24.97 -22.15
C TRP A 307 26.14 24.59 -22.17
N GLN A 308 26.50 23.42 -22.69
CA GLN A 308 27.89 23.01 -22.89
C GLN A 308 28.68 24.02 -23.74
N LYS A 309 28.14 24.41 -24.90
CA LYS A 309 28.75 25.45 -25.75
C LYS A 309 28.89 26.79 -25.03
N THR A 310 27.93 27.12 -24.17
CA THR A 310 27.97 28.35 -23.37
C THR A 310 29.11 28.26 -22.35
N ILE A 311 29.24 27.14 -21.62
CA ILE A 311 30.34 26.91 -20.69
C ILE A 311 31.69 26.97 -21.39
N GLU A 312 31.87 26.28 -22.50
CA GLU A 312 33.11 26.30 -23.30
C GLU A 312 33.47 27.73 -23.75
N LYS A 313 32.48 28.53 -24.16
CA LYS A 313 32.69 29.95 -24.52
C LYS A 313 33.18 30.79 -23.34
N TYR A 314 32.78 30.45 -22.11
CA TYR A 314 33.18 31.16 -20.90
C TYR A 314 34.32 30.48 -20.14
N GLN A 315 34.80 29.29 -20.55
CA GLN A 315 35.95 28.59 -19.95
C GLN A 315 37.24 29.41 -19.96
N HIS A 316 37.45 30.25 -20.97
CA HIS A 316 38.58 31.19 -20.98
C HIS A 316 38.41 32.42 -20.07
N ARG A 317 37.20 32.65 -19.51
CA ARG A 317 36.89 33.68 -18.51
C ARG A 317 36.62 33.11 -17.11
N LEU A 318 36.61 31.78 -16.96
CA LEU A 318 36.14 31.06 -15.77
C LEU A 318 37.05 31.16 -14.54
N VAL A 319 38.19 31.87 -14.62
CA VAL A 319 38.98 32.20 -13.42
C VAL A 319 38.28 33.28 -12.57
N MET A 320 37.25 33.98 -13.09
CA MET A 320 36.64 35.15 -12.43
C MET A 320 35.11 35.21 -12.56
N ILE A 321 34.41 34.10 -12.79
CA ILE A 321 32.93 34.12 -12.82
C ILE A 321 32.42 33.77 -11.44
N ASP A 322 31.99 34.79 -10.69
CA ASP A 322 31.30 34.63 -9.41
C ASP A 322 30.02 33.80 -9.59
N ASP A 323 29.67 33.00 -8.58
CA ASP A 323 28.50 32.09 -8.57
C ASP A 323 27.19 32.80 -8.97
N LEU A 324 27.08 34.11 -8.72
CA LEU A 324 25.93 34.94 -9.10
C LEU A 324 25.78 35.14 -10.62
N GLU A 325 26.89 35.25 -11.35
CA GLU A 325 26.86 35.36 -12.81
C GLU A 325 26.51 34.01 -13.46
N LEU A 326 26.96 32.90 -12.85
CA LEU A 326 26.59 31.55 -13.28
C LEU A 326 25.08 31.32 -13.13
N ILE A 327 24.48 31.75 -12.02
CA ILE A 327 23.03 31.68 -11.77
C ILE A 327 22.25 32.56 -12.77
N ARG A 328 22.74 33.77 -13.09
CA ARG A 328 22.12 34.64 -14.11
C ARG A 328 22.13 34.01 -15.50
N ILE A 329 23.23 33.36 -15.88
CA ILE A 329 23.35 32.65 -17.16
C ILE A 329 22.43 31.43 -17.20
N GLN A 330 22.37 30.65 -16.13
CA GLN A 330 21.43 29.52 -15.99
C GLN A 330 19.98 29.99 -16.20
N LYS A 331 19.56 31.05 -15.50
CA LYS A 331 18.21 31.62 -15.62
C LYS A 331 17.90 32.14 -17.03
N LYS A 332 18.87 32.78 -17.70
CA LYS A 332 18.70 33.30 -19.07
C LYS A 332 18.57 32.19 -20.13
N LEU A 333 19.17 31.03 -19.87
CA LEU A 333 19.08 29.85 -20.73
C LEU A 333 17.93 28.90 -20.34
N GLY A 334 17.10 29.28 -19.36
CA GLY A 334 15.97 28.47 -18.90
C GLY A 334 16.38 27.22 -18.11
N PHE A 335 17.60 27.21 -17.55
CA PHE A 335 18.06 26.18 -16.62
C PHE A 335 17.78 26.64 -15.18
N SER A 336 17.08 25.80 -14.43
CA SER A 336 16.91 26.02 -12.99
C SER A 336 18.17 25.58 -12.24
N PRO A 337 18.69 26.39 -11.29
CA PRO A 337 19.86 26.02 -10.49
C PRO A 337 19.67 24.75 -9.67
N ASN A 338 18.42 24.34 -9.41
CA ASN A 338 18.06 23.23 -8.53
C ASN A 338 17.49 22.00 -9.28
N GLY A 339 17.56 21.96 -10.62
CA GLY A 339 17.03 20.84 -11.40
C GLY A 339 15.49 20.76 -11.49
N GLU A 340 14.76 21.72 -10.93
CA GLU A 340 13.31 21.83 -11.10
C GLU A 340 12.99 22.61 -12.38
N ASN A 341 12.34 21.95 -13.36
CA ASN A 341 11.79 22.64 -14.53
C ASN A 341 10.71 23.64 -14.05
N VAL A 342 11.09 24.91 -13.90
CA VAL A 342 10.13 26.00 -13.73
C VAL A 342 9.67 26.38 -15.12
N ASP A 343 8.49 25.90 -15.51
CA ASP A 343 7.76 26.44 -16.65
C ASP A 343 7.46 27.92 -16.39
N LEU A 344 8.28 28.79 -16.98
CA LEU A 344 7.98 30.21 -17.09
C LEU A 344 7.10 30.43 -18.31
N ASN A 345 5.79 30.32 -18.12
CA ASN A 345 4.80 30.99 -18.97
C ASN A 345 4.00 31.97 -18.11
N VAL A 346 4.38 33.24 -18.24
CA VAL A 346 3.47 34.39 -18.19
C VAL A 346 2.86 34.54 -19.59
#